data_AF-A0A554R959-F1
#
_entry.id   AF-A0A554R959-F1
#
_cell.length_a   1.000
_cell.length_b   1.000
_cell.length_c   1.000
_cell.angle_alpha   90.00
_cell.angle_beta   90.00
_cell.angle_gamma   90.00
#
_symmetry.space_group_name_H-M   'P 1'
#
loop_
_entity.id
_entity.type
_entity.pdbx_description
1 polymer ?
#
loop_
_entity_poly.entity_id
_entity_poly.type
_entity_poly.pdbx_seq_one_letter_code
_entity_poly.pdbx_strand_id
1 'polypeptide(L)'
;MQTVLLGTDPIPAHVEFDAVIVMGGPMGVGDQDDIEWLVSEIAYLRALVDADVPIWGVCLGSQLLAAALGARVYTGSVPEVGVEDVTLTEAGALDPIWGNLPSTFPAMQWHSDTFEIPDGAVHLAGSAKYPNQLFRYKQSYGVQFHLEASCEVAQDWMELDEYRESLLTSLGADGPRIFMQQLAAAETEGLEFAAMVMDRWLKSISPR
;
A
#
# COMPACT_ATOMS: atom_id res chain seq x y z
N MET A 1 20.25 -1.91 5.04
CA MET A 1 18.81 -1.75 5.33
C MET A 1 18.70 -1.01 6.66
N GLN A 2 17.94 0.08 6.69
CA GLN A 2 17.64 0.86 7.89
C GLN A 2 16.12 0.86 8.06
N THR A 3 15.64 0.59 9.27
CA THR A 3 14.21 0.69 9.63
C THR A 3 14.02 1.94 10.48
N VAL A 4 12.96 2.70 10.20
CA VAL A 4 12.59 3.92 10.93
C VAL A 4 11.12 3.80 11.31
N LEU A 5 10.81 3.93 12.59
CA LEU A 5 9.43 3.91 13.08
C LEU A 5 8.98 5.35 13.34
N LEU A 6 8.37 5.99 12.35
CA LEU A 6 7.88 7.36 12.49
C LEU A 6 6.80 7.46 13.58
N GLY A 7 6.85 8.54 14.35
CA GLY A 7 6.14 8.69 15.62
C GLY A 7 6.96 8.27 16.85
N THR A 8 8.02 7.48 16.67
CA THR A 8 9.03 7.18 17.70
C THR A 8 10.40 7.73 17.31
N ASP A 9 10.82 7.45 16.08
CA ASP A 9 12.09 7.87 15.51
C ASP A 9 11.92 9.18 14.71
N PRO A 10 12.99 10.00 14.62
CA PRO A 10 12.97 11.17 13.75
C PRO A 10 13.03 10.77 12.27
N ILE A 11 12.51 11.65 11.41
CA ILE A 11 12.67 11.52 9.96
C ILE A 11 14.16 11.53 9.58
N PRO A 12 14.60 10.67 8.64
CA PRO A 12 15.97 10.70 8.16
C PRO A 12 16.38 12.07 7.63
N ALA A 13 17.55 12.55 8.06
CA ALA A 13 18.06 13.87 7.66
C ALA A 13 18.56 13.92 6.20
N HIS A 14 18.61 12.79 5.50
CA HIS A 14 19.14 12.67 4.14
C HIS A 14 18.24 11.79 3.27
N VAL A 15 18.34 11.99 1.97
CA VAL A 15 17.65 11.20 0.92
C VAL A 15 18.58 10.17 0.25
N GLU A 16 19.72 9.87 0.87
CA GLU A 16 20.76 8.98 0.33
C GLU A 16 20.40 7.49 0.51
N PHE A 17 19.26 7.08 -0.04
CA PHE A 17 18.85 5.69 -0.13
C PHE A 17 18.78 5.26 -1.60
N ASP A 18 19.13 4.01 -1.88
CA ASP A 18 18.93 3.42 -3.21
C ASP A 18 17.43 3.24 -3.50
N ALA A 19 16.64 2.95 -2.46
CA ALA A 19 15.18 2.87 -2.50
C ALA A 19 14.59 2.96 -1.07
N VAL A 20 13.30 3.27 -0.98
CA VAL A 20 12.55 3.36 0.28
C VAL A 20 11.26 2.56 0.18
N ILE A 21 10.93 1.80 1.23
CA ILE A 21 9.64 1.11 1.37
C ILE A 21 8.87 1.80 2.51
N VAL A 22 7.62 2.18 2.25
CA VAL A 22 6.74 2.86 3.20
C VAL A 22 5.54 1.95 3.45
N MET A 23 5.39 1.50 4.70
CA MET A 23 4.36 0.53 5.08
C MET A 23 3.05 1.21 5.47
N GLY A 24 2.01 0.39 5.67
CA GLY A 24 0.73 0.83 6.19
C GLY A 24 0.78 1.24 7.68
N GLY A 25 -0.31 1.85 8.13
CA GLY A 25 -0.55 2.19 9.53
C GLY A 25 -2.03 2.53 9.74
N PRO A 26 -2.50 2.62 11.00
CA PRO A 26 -3.91 2.92 11.30
C PRO A 26 -4.31 4.38 10.99
N MET A 27 -3.33 5.27 10.76
CA MET A 27 -3.57 6.69 10.48
C MET A 27 -4.12 6.91 9.07
N GLY A 28 -4.88 7.98 8.90
CA GLY A 28 -5.25 8.53 7.59
C GLY A 28 -4.36 9.71 7.20
N VAL A 29 -4.20 9.95 5.89
CA VAL A 29 -3.51 11.16 5.39
C VAL A 29 -4.22 12.44 5.84
N GLY A 30 -5.52 12.36 6.14
CA GLY A 30 -6.31 13.46 6.69
C GLY A 30 -5.94 13.87 8.11
N ASP A 31 -5.21 13.05 8.86
CA ASP A 31 -4.88 13.28 10.28
C ASP A 31 -3.71 14.26 10.48
N GLN A 32 -3.27 14.95 9.42
CA GLN A 32 -2.15 15.90 9.43
C GLN A 32 -2.31 17.04 10.45
N ASP A 33 -3.54 17.42 10.77
CA ASP A 33 -3.83 18.47 11.76
C ASP A 33 -3.51 17.99 13.20
N ASP A 34 -3.56 16.68 13.45
CA ASP A 34 -3.37 16.07 14.77
C ASP A 34 -2.03 15.32 14.88
N ILE A 35 -1.41 14.96 13.76
CA ILE A 35 -0.21 14.10 13.70
C ILE A 35 0.91 14.79 12.90
N GLU A 36 1.78 15.51 13.61
CA GLU A 36 2.85 16.35 13.02
C GLU A 36 3.85 15.56 12.14
N TRP A 37 4.11 14.30 12.48
CA TRP A 37 5.06 13.49 11.71
C TRP A 37 4.50 13.09 10.33
N LEU A 38 3.18 13.06 10.11
CA LEU A 38 2.60 12.81 8.79
C LEU A 38 2.92 13.94 7.80
N VAL A 39 2.80 15.19 8.24
CA VAL A 39 3.17 16.36 7.43
C VAL A 39 4.63 16.27 7.01
N SER A 40 5.47 15.91 7.97
CA SER A 40 6.91 15.82 7.78
C SER A 40 7.27 14.62 6.87
N GLU A 41 6.57 13.50 6.99
CA GLU A 41 6.74 12.32 6.13
C GLU A 41 6.35 12.62 4.68
N ILE A 42 5.20 13.26 4.43
CA ILE A 42 4.79 13.66 3.08
C ILE A 42 5.83 14.59 2.43
N ALA A 43 6.37 15.54 3.20
CA ALA A 43 7.43 16.42 2.72
C ALA A 43 8.71 15.64 2.39
N TYR A 44 9.06 14.64 3.21
CA TYR A 44 10.20 13.76 2.97
C TYR A 44 10.01 12.88 1.72
N LEU A 45 8.84 12.27 1.54
CA LEU A 45 8.53 11.49 0.34
C LEU A 45 8.58 12.35 -0.93
N ARG A 46 8.14 13.61 -0.86
CA ARG A 46 8.28 14.55 -1.97
C ARG A 46 9.75 14.80 -2.31
N ALA A 47 10.60 15.02 -1.31
CA ALA A 47 12.04 15.21 -1.51
C ALA A 47 12.71 13.96 -2.12
N LEU A 48 12.30 12.76 -1.72
CA LEU A 48 12.75 11.51 -2.31
C LEU A 48 12.36 11.39 -3.80
N VAL A 49 11.10 11.70 -4.13
CA VAL A 49 10.61 11.73 -5.52
C VAL A 49 11.39 12.72 -6.38
N ASP A 50 11.64 13.93 -5.86
CA ASP A 50 12.41 14.98 -6.56
C ASP A 50 13.87 14.57 -6.77
N ALA A 51 14.43 13.75 -5.87
CA ALA A 51 15.77 13.19 -5.95
C ALA A 51 15.85 11.87 -6.74
N ASP A 52 14.77 11.49 -7.44
CA ASP A 52 14.62 10.23 -8.18
C ASP A 52 14.91 8.98 -7.35
N VAL A 53 14.65 9.02 -6.04
CA VAL A 53 14.73 7.85 -5.16
C VAL A 53 13.44 7.02 -5.35
N PRO A 54 13.55 5.75 -5.78
CA PRO A 54 12.40 4.86 -5.91
C PRO A 54 11.70 4.60 -4.56
N ILE A 55 10.37 4.66 -4.55
CA ILE A 55 9.53 4.44 -3.37
C ILE A 55 8.53 3.33 -3.62
N TRP A 56 8.41 2.38 -2.70
CA TRP A 56 7.34 1.38 -2.68
C TRP A 56 6.42 1.65 -1.49
N GLY A 57 5.25 2.22 -1.73
CA GLY A 57 4.27 2.54 -0.70
C GLY A 57 3.15 1.51 -0.63
N VAL A 58 2.87 0.95 0.55
CA VAL A 58 1.79 -0.02 0.80
C VAL A 58 0.72 0.58 1.70
N CYS A 59 -0.56 0.44 1.34
CA CYS A 59 -1.71 0.95 2.08
C CYS A 59 -1.56 2.46 2.39
N LEU A 60 -1.41 2.88 3.66
CA LEU A 60 -1.12 4.27 4.02
C LEU A 60 0.11 4.82 3.26
N GLY A 61 1.17 4.03 3.09
CA GLY A 61 2.34 4.44 2.32
C GLY A 61 2.03 4.80 0.87
N SER A 62 1.05 4.12 0.24
CA SER A 62 0.60 4.46 -1.11
C SER A 62 -0.14 5.79 -1.17
N GLN A 63 -0.94 6.08 -0.14
CA GLN A 63 -1.70 7.31 0.01
C GLN A 63 -0.77 8.49 0.30
N LEU A 64 0.23 8.31 1.17
CA LEU A 64 1.26 9.30 1.45
C LEU A 64 2.08 9.63 0.20
N LEU A 65 2.44 8.62 -0.60
CA LEU A 65 3.09 8.83 -1.89
C LEU A 65 2.19 9.62 -2.87
N ALA A 66 0.91 9.29 -2.95
CA ALA A 66 -0.05 10.02 -3.77
C ALA A 66 -0.16 11.50 -3.34
N ALA A 67 -0.25 11.77 -2.04
CA ALA A 67 -0.27 13.12 -1.47
C ALA A 67 1.04 13.88 -1.70
N ALA A 68 2.19 13.21 -1.58
CA ALA A 68 3.49 13.80 -1.88
C ALA A 68 3.59 14.28 -3.34
N LEU A 69 3.00 13.51 -4.26
CA LEU A 69 2.84 13.83 -5.69
C LEU A 69 1.71 14.84 -5.98
N GLY A 70 1.01 15.32 -4.96
CA GLY A 70 -0.03 16.35 -5.10
C GLY A 70 -1.43 15.82 -5.43
N ALA A 71 -1.63 14.49 -5.44
CA ALA A 71 -2.96 13.91 -5.62
C ALA A 71 -3.80 14.05 -4.36
N ARG A 72 -5.13 14.07 -4.53
CA ARG A 72 -6.05 14.06 -3.41
C ARG A 72 -6.16 12.66 -2.81
N VAL A 73 -6.04 12.57 -1.48
CA VAL A 73 -6.41 11.41 -0.67
C VAL A 73 -7.71 11.74 0.06
N TYR A 74 -8.64 10.79 0.14
CA TYR A 74 -9.96 11.00 0.72
C TYR A 74 -10.58 9.69 1.20
N THR A 75 -11.46 9.80 2.19
CA THR A 75 -12.26 8.68 2.66
C THR A 75 -13.25 8.24 1.60
N GLY A 76 -13.20 6.96 1.26
CA GLY A 76 -14.10 6.35 0.31
C GLY A 76 -15.50 6.11 0.90
N SER A 77 -16.42 5.66 0.05
CA SER A 77 -17.82 5.53 0.46
C SER A 77 -18.10 4.33 1.38
N VAL A 78 -17.26 3.29 1.33
CA VAL A 78 -17.37 2.06 2.12
C VAL A 78 -15.98 1.48 2.39
N PRO A 79 -15.69 0.94 3.58
CA PRO A 79 -14.42 0.27 3.81
C PRO A 79 -14.27 -0.97 2.92
N GLU A 80 -13.04 -1.26 2.49
CA GLU A 80 -12.68 -2.51 1.83
C GLU A 80 -11.80 -3.32 2.77
N VAL A 81 -12.41 -4.34 3.39
CA VAL A 81 -11.78 -5.21 4.38
C VAL A 81 -12.05 -6.65 4.00
N GLY A 82 -11.01 -7.47 3.85
CA GLY A 82 -11.15 -8.85 3.38
C GLY A 82 -10.10 -9.23 2.35
N VAL A 83 -10.31 -10.36 1.67
CA VAL A 83 -9.61 -10.67 0.42
C VAL A 83 -10.54 -10.36 -0.73
N GLU A 84 -10.09 -9.50 -1.63
CA GLU A 84 -10.86 -9.03 -2.79
C GLU A 84 -10.05 -9.21 -4.07
N ASP A 85 -10.74 -9.32 -5.20
CA ASP A 85 -10.11 -9.38 -6.51
C ASP A 85 -9.56 -8.01 -6.92
N VAL A 86 -8.28 -7.98 -7.28
CA VAL A 86 -7.62 -6.83 -7.92
C VAL A 86 -7.38 -7.17 -9.39
N THR A 87 -7.84 -6.29 -10.28
CA THR A 87 -7.70 -6.45 -11.73
C THR A 87 -6.77 -5.40 -12.30
N LEU A 88 -5.76 -5.87 -13.04
CA LEU A 88 -4.85 -5.01 -13.79
C LEU A 88 -5.59 -4.29 -14.92
N THR A 89 -5.25 -3.02 -15.12
CA THR A 89 -5.63 -2.27 -16.32
C THR A 89 -4.82 -2.77 -17.53
N GLU A 90 -5.13 -2.31 -18.74
CA GLU A 90 -4.28 -2.56 -19.91
C GLU A 90 -2.84 -2.09 -19.68
N ALA A 91 -2.66 -0.95 -19.00
CA ALA A 91 -1.34 -0.45 -18.64
C ALA A 91 -0.67 -1.31 -17.57
N GLY A 92 -1.44 -1.82 -16.59
CA GLY A 92 -0.96 -2.78 -15.59
C GLY A 92 -0.46 -4.08 -16.20
N ALA A 93 -1.16 -4.61 -17.20
CA ALA A 93 -0.77 -5.82 -17.91
C ALA A 93 0.54 -5.66 -18.73
N LEU A 94 0.92 -4.42 -19.07
CA LEU A 94 2.15 -4.08 -19.78
C LEU A 94 3.25 -3.55 -18.86
N ASP A 95 2.98 -3.45 -17.56
CA ASP A 95 3.91 -2.88 -16.60
C ASP A 95 5.13 -3.81 -16.37
N PRO A 96 6.37 -3.29 -16.33
CA PRO A 96 7.57 -4.12 -16.18
C PRO A 96 7.61 -4.91 -14.87
N ILE A 97 6.93 -4.45 -13.82
CA ILE A 97 6.92 -5.11 -12.52
C ILE A 97 5.70 -6.01 -12.39
N TRP A 98 4.52 -5.51 -12.72
CA TRP A 98 3.24 -6.18 -12.48
C TRP A 98 2.72 -7.03 -13.64
N GLY A 99 3.16 -6.79 -14.88
CA GLY A 99 2.59 -7.40 -16.09
C GLY A 99 2.77 -8.91 -16.26
N ASN A 100 3.47 -9.59 -15.34
CA ASN A 100 3.57 -11.06 -15.33
C ASN A 100 2.68 -11.74 -14.29
N LEU A 101 1.97 -10.97 -13.48
CA LEU A 101 0.91 -11.53 -12.65
C LEU A 101 -0.30 -11.88 -13.53
N PRO A 102 -1.20 -12.74 -13.05
CA PRO A 102 -2.52 -12.90 -13.65
C PRO A 102 -3.23 -11.55 -13.81
N SER A 103 -4.12 -11.43 -14.80
CA SER A 103 -4.88 -10.20 -15.03
C SER A 103 -5.75 -9.81 -13.83
N THR A 104 -6.21 -10.81 -13.08
CA THR A 104 -6.95 -10.65 -11.83
C THR A 104 -6.36 -11.60 -10.80
N PHE A 105 -6.11 -11.12 -9.59
CA PHE A 105 -5.59 -11.91 -8.49
C PHE A 105 -6.23 -11.51 -7.15
N PRO A 106 -6.32 -12.43 -6.18
CA PRO A 106 -6.79 -12.09 -4.84
C PRO A 106 -5.72 -11.27 -4.11
N ALA A 107 -6.14 -10.21 -3.44
CA ALA A 107 -5.27 -9.42 -2.56
C ALA A 107 -6.01 -9.07 -1.27
N MET A 108 -5.26 -9.02 -0.17
CA MET A 108 -5.82 -8.61 1.11
C MET A 108 -6.00 -7.08 1.13
N GLN A 109 -7.17 -6.65 1.59
CA GLN A 109 -7.59 -5.26 1.70
C GLN A 109 -7.86 -4.94 3.17
N TRP A 110 -7.40 -3.77 3.60
CA TRP A 110 -7.76 -3.20 4.90
C TRP A 110 -7.66 -1.69 4.87
N HIS A 111 -8.59 -1.04 4.18
CA HIS A 111 -8.58 0.42 4.06
C HIS A 111 -9.98 1.03 3.99
N SER A 112 -10.07 2.30 4.38
CA SER A 112 -11.25 3.14 4.20
C SER A 112 -10.97 4.37 3.34
N ASP A 113 -9.71 4.80 3.28
CA ASP A 113 -9.25 5.90 2.47
C ASP A 113 -8.71 5.41 1.13
N THR A 114 -8.87 6.24 0.10
CA THR A 114 -8.35 6.00 -1.24
C THR A 114 -7.74 7.28 -1.79
N PHE A 115 -7.18 7.23 -3.00
CA PHE A 115 -6.50 8.34 -3.64
C PHE A 115 -6.93 8.52 -5.09
N GLU A 116 -6.79 9.73 -5.61
CA GLU A 116 -6.77 9.99 -7.05
C GLU A 116 -5.42 9.52 -7.64
N ILE A 117 -5.42 9.13 -8.91
CA ILE A 117 -4.16 8.81 -9.60
C ILE A 117 -3.37 10.11 -9.78
N PRO A 118 -2.11 10.20 -9.29
CA PRO A 118 -1.34 11.43 -9.41
C PRO A 118 -1.07 11.84 -10.86
N ASP A 119 -0.95 13.14 -11.10
CA ASP A 119 -0.60 13.66 -12.42
C ASP A 119 0.75 13.10 -12.89
N GLY A 120 0.76 12.55 -14.11
CA GLY A 120 1.94 11.89 -14.68
C GLY A 120 2.20 10.46 -14.18
N ALA A 121 1.38 9.94 -13.26
CA ALA A 121 1.40 8.53 -12.89
C ALA A 121 0.60 7.67 -13.89
N VAL A 122 0.93 6.39 -13.94
CA VAL A 122 0.21 5.38 -14.72
C VAL A 122 -0.71 4.61 -13.79
N HIS A 123 -1.99 4.52 -14.12
CA HIS A 123 -2.99 3.73 -13.41
C HIS A 123 -2.89 2.25 -13.80
N LEU A 124 -2.59 1.37 -12.85
CA LEU A 124 -2.22 -0.01 -13.13
C LEU A 124 -3.25 -1.05 -12.67
N ALA A 125 -4.06 -0.78 -11.65
CA ALA A 125 -5.05 -1.74 -11.18
C ALA A 125 -6.22 -1.08 -10.42
N GLY A 126 -7.34 -1.80 -10.35
CA GLY A 126 -8.51 -1.47 -9.55
C GLY A 126 -9.21 -2.72 -9.00
N SER A 127 -10.13 -2.53 -8.06
CA SER A 127 -11.07 -3.53 -7.56
C SER A 127 -12.50 -3.16 -7.94
N ALA A 128 -13.47 -4.01 -7.62
CA ALA A 128 -14.88 -3.72 -7.84
C ALA A 128 -15.38 -2.48 -7.08
N LYS A 129 -14.81 -2.21 -5.89
CA LYS A 129 -15.21 -1.09 -5.01
C LYS A 129 -14.38 0.17 -5.27
N TYR A 130 -13.09 0.01 -5.54
CA TYR A 130 -12.15 1.12 -5.70
C TYR A 130 -11.38 1.01 -7.01
N PRO A 131 -11.56 1.95 -7.96
CA PRO A 131 -10.87 1.89 -9.24
C PRO A 131 -9.37 2.08 -9.10
N ASN A 132 -8.89 2.73 -8.04
CA ASN A 132 -7.49 3.11 -7.84
C ASN A 132 -6.87 2.21 -6.76
N GLN A 133 -6.29 1.08 -7.18
CA GLN A 133 -5.61 0.13 -6.28
C GLN A 133 -4.09 0.13 -6.46
N LEU A 134 -3.61 0.50 -7.65
CA LEU A 134 -2.19 0.50 -7.98
C LEU A 134 -1.87 1.61 -8.97
N PHE A 135 -0.82 2.36 -8.69
CA PHE A 135 -0.24 3.31 -9.65
C PHE A 135 1.28 3.24 -9.66
N ARG A 136 1.86 3.72 -10.76
CA ARG A 136 3.30 3.91 -10.91
C ARG A 136 3.64 5.32 -11.31
N TYR A 137 4.59 5.94 -10.61
CA TYR A 137 5.20 7.21 -10.97
C TYR A 137 6.71 7.01 -11.08
N LYS A 138 7.28 7.13 -12.29
CA LYS A 138 8.67 6.75 -12.59
C LYS A 138 8.93 5.29 -12.13
N GLN A 139 9.84 5.10 -11.17
CA GLN A 139 10.18 3.81 -10.54
C GLN A 139 9.49 3.61 -9.18
N SER A 140 8.63 4.52 -8.76
CA SER A 140 7.88 4.43 -7.51
C SER A 140 6.48 3.85 -7.74
N TYR A 141 6.01 3.05 -6.79
CA TYR A 141 4.71 2.39 -6.82
C TYR A 141 3.91 2.71 -5.56
N GLY A 142 2.65 3.05 -5.74
CA GLY A 142 1.66 3.08 -4.67
C GLY A 142 0.72 1.90 -4.80
N VAL A 143 0.74 1.01 -3.81
CA VAL A 143 -0.01 -0.25 -3.73
C VAL A 143 -1.01 -0.15 -2.58
N GLN A 144 -2.31 -0.08 -2.87
CA GLN A 144 -3.33 0.11 -1.82
C GLN A 144 -3.57 -1.17 -1.01
N PHE A 145 -3.36 -2.34 -1.63
CA PHE A 145 -3.59 -3.67 -1.07
C PHE A 145 -2.33 -4.30 -0.48
N HIS A 146 -2.52 -5.39 0.26
CA HIS A 146 -1.46 -6.16 0.91
C HIS A 146 -1.28 -7.52 0.25
N LEU A 147 -0.14 -7.71 -0.41
CA LEU A 147 0.32 -9.05 -0.85
C LEU A 147 1.26 -9.69 0.16
N GLU A 148 1.86 -8.86 1.05
CA GLU A 148 2.78 -9.29 2.09
C GLU A 148 2.08 -9.87 3.34
N ALA A 149 0.76 -9.69 3.46
CA ALA A 149 -0.01 -10.14 4.61
C ALA A 149 -0.12 -11.68 4.62
N SER A 150 0.38 -12.29 5.69
CA SER A 150 0.17 -13.71 6.01
C SER A 150 -0.85 -13.85 7.14
N CYS A 151 -1.37 -15.07 7.35
CA CYS A 151 -2.22 -15.36 8.50
C CYS A 151 -1.52 -15.06 9.85
N GLU A 152 -0.20 -15.20 9.92
CA GLU A 152 0.58 -14.86 11.12
C GLU A 152 0.54 -13.36 11.39
N VAL A 153 0.86 -12.53 10.38
CA VAL A 153 0.81 -11.06 10.51
C VAL A 153 -0.61 -10.58 10.81
N ALA A 154 -1.62 -11.18 10.16
CA ALA A 154 -3.01 -10.85 10.42
C ALA A 154 -3.47 -11.21 11.84
N GLN A 155 -2.90 -12.26 12.45
CA GLN A 155 -3.15 -12.59 13.85
C GLN A 155 -2.63 -11.52 14.79
N ASP A 156 -1.40 -11.04 14.56
CA ASP A 156 -0.82 -9.94 15.33
C ASP A 156 -1.69 -8.67 15.22
N TRP A 157 -2.19 -8.34 14.03
CA TRP A 157 -3.09 -7.21 13.85
C TRP A 157 -4.41 -7.39 14.59
N MET A 158 -4.96 -8.60 14.65
CA MET A 158 -6.19 -8.88 15.41
C MET A 158 -6.03 -8.79 16.93
N GLU A 159 -4.80 -8.76 17.46
CA GLU A 159 -4.56 -8.47 18.88
C GLU A 159 -4.81 -7.00 19.22
N LEU A 160 -4.81 -6.13 18.21
CA LEU A 160 -5.13 -4.71 18.35
C LEU A 160 -6.65 -4.49 18.26
N ASP A 161 -7.23 -3.83 19.27
CA ASP A 161 -8.68 -3.64 19.38
C ASP A 161 -9.27 -2.93 18.15
N GLU A 162 -8.60 -1.88 17.65
CA GLU A 162 -9.04 -1.11 16.49
C GLU A 162 -9.22 -1.98 15.24
N TYR A 163 -8.23 -2.80 14.92
CA TYR A 163 -8.29 -3.71 13.78
C TYR A 163 -9.39 -4.74 14.00
N ARG A 164 -9.44 -5.39 15.17
CA ARG A 164 -10.50 -6.37 15.48
C ARG A 164 -11.91 -5.79 15.38
N GLU A 165 -12.13 -4.56 15.86
CA GLU A 165 -13.42 -3.87 15.78
C GLU A 165 -13.79 -3.49 14.33
N SER A 166 -12.81 -3.12 13.51
CA SER A 166 -13.05 -2.82 12.09
C SER A 166 -13.53 -4.05 11.30
N LEU A 167 -13.03 -5.25 11.62
CA LEU A 167 -13.51 -6.51 11.03
C LEU A 167 -14.95 -6.82 11.45
N LEU A 168 -15.26 -6.65 12.73
CA LEU A 168 -16.61 -6.86 13.25
C LEU A 168 -17.62 -5.90 12.62
N THR A 169 -17.20 -4.65 12.40
CA THR A 169 -18.03 -3.61 11.78
C THR A 169 -18.25 -3.88 10.29
N SER A 170 -17.19 -4.27 9.58
CA SER A 170 -17.22 -4.41 8.12
C SER A 170 -17.80 -5.75 7.65
N LEU A 171 -17.53 -6.84 8.38
CA LEU A 171 -17.87 -8.21 7.99
C LEU A 171 -18.86 -8.89 8.96
N GLY A 172 -19.27 -8.22 10.03
CA GLY A 172 -20.20 -8.74 11.03
C GLY A 172 -19.54 -9.62 12.10
N ALA A 173 -20.35 -10.26 12.94
CA ALA A 173 -19.88 -11.03 14.09
C ALA A 173 -18.96 -12.21 13.72
N ASP A 174 -19.15 -12.80 12.55
CA ASP A 174 -18.28 -13.86 11.98
C ASP A 174 -17.06 -13.30 11.23
N GLY A 175 -16.92 -11.98 11.15
CA GLY A 175 -15.95 -11.27 10.33
C GLY A 175 -14.51 -11.75 10.50
N PRO A 176 -13.95 -11.78 11.72
CA PRO A 176 -12.59 -12.29 11.94
C PRO A 176 -12.38 -13.71 11.44
N ARG A 177 -13.36 -14.60 11.66
CA ARG A 177 -13.27 -15.99 11.19
C ARG A 177 -13.32 -16.07 9.66
N ILE A 178 -14.20 -15.31 9.02
CA ILE A 178 -14.33 -15.27 7.56
C ILE A 178 -13.05 -14.71 6.94
N PHE A 179 -12.55 -13.59 7.47
CA PHE A 179 -11.31 -12.96 7.03
C PHE A 179 -10.12 -13.92 7.09
N MET A 180 -9.93 -14.61 8.21
CA MET A 180 -8.84 -15.58 8.34
C MET A 180 -8.97 -16.77 7.38
N GLN A 181 -10.20 -17.23 7.10
CA GLN A 181 -10.43 -18.28 6.11
C GLN A 181 -10.10 -17.83 4.69
N GLN A 182 -10.48 -16.60 4.34
CA GLN A 182 -10.16 -15.99 3.05
C GLN A 182 -8.66 -15.78 2.88
N LEU A 183 -7.99 -15.23 3.90
CA LEU A 183 -6.56 -14.98 3.87
C LEU A 183 -5.77 -16.29 3.77
N ALA A 184 -6.14 -17.32 4.55
CA ALA A 184 -5.50 -18.64 4.46
C ALA A 184 -5.62 -19.27 3.06
N ALA A 185 -6.70 -18.99 2.33
CA ALA A 185 -6.87 -19.47 0.96
C ALA A 185 -6.01 -18.72 -0.06
N ALA A 186 -5.63 -17.47 0.22
CA ALA A 186 -4.91 -16.58 -0.69
C ALA A 186 -3.42 -16.38 -0.33
N GLU A 187 -3.01 -16.60 0.92
CA GLU A 187 -1.70 -16.16 1.43
C GLU A 187 -0.51 -16.76 0.67
N THR A 188 -0.60 -18.02 0.24
CA THR A 188 0.51 -18.67 -0.47
C THR A 188 0.77 -17.99 -1.81
N GLU A 189 -0.30 -17.77 -2.59
CA GLU A 189 -0.22 -17.09 -3.88
C GLU A 189 0.13 -15.61 -3.71
N GLY A 190 -0.47 -14.94 -2.71
CA GLY A 190 -0.19 -13.54 -2.39
C GLY A 190 1.29 -13.31 -2.06
N LEU A 191 1.90 -14.16 -1.21
CA LEU A 191 3.31 -14.07 -0.85
C LEU A 191 4.24 -14.38 -2.03
N GLU A 192 3.88 -15.32 -2.91
CA GLU A 192 4.61 -15.58 -4.15
C GLU A 192 4.58 -14.35 -5.08
N PHE A 193 3.42 -13.69 -5.20
CA PHE A 193 3.27 -12.47 -5.99
C PHE A 193 4.05 -11.31 -5.37
N ALA A 194 3.98 -11.12 -4.04
CA ALA A 194 4.77 -10.13 -3.31
C ALA A 194 6.27 -10.30 -3.58
N ALA A 195 6.78 -11.53 -3.46
CA ALA A 195 8.17 -11.84 -3.74
C ALA A 195 8.55 -11.55 -5.21
N MET A 196 7.68 -11.90 -6.16
CA MET A 196 7.92 -11.69 -7.58
C MET A 196 8.00 -10.20 -7.93
N VAL A 197 7.04 -9.40 -7.49
CA VAL A 197 7.02 -7.95 -7.80
C VAL A 197 8.14 -7.22 -7.09
N MET A 198 8.45 -7.60 -5.84
CA MET A 198 9.55 -7.00 -5.08
C MET A 198 10.92 -7.32 -5.70
N ASP A 199 11.18 -8.58 -6.08
CA ASP A 199 12.42 -8.97 -6.75
C ASP A 199 12.63 -8.20 -8.06
N ARG A 200 11.57 -8.04 -8.86
CA ARG A 200 11.63 -7.27 -10.11
C ARG A 200 11.88 -5.80 -9.85
N TRP A 201 11.20 -5.22 -8.86
CA TRP A 201 11.36 -3.81 -8.52
C TRP A 201 12.79 -3.54 -8.04
N LEU A 202 13.31 -4.35 -7.13
CA LEU A 202 14.70 -4.26 -6.66
C LEU A 202 15.71 -4.43 -7.80
N LYS A 203 15.47 -5.32 -8.77
CA LYS A 203 16.32 -5.47 -9.97
C LYS A 203 16.24 -4.30 -10.94
N SER A 204 15.14 -3.55 -10.93
CA SER A 204 14.97 -2.36 -11.77
C SER A 204 15.74 -1.15 -11.22
N ILE A 205 15.99 -1.14 -9.91
CA ILE A 205 16.74 -0.09 -9.25
C ILE A 205 18.23 -0.25 -9.59
N SER A 206 18.78 0.74 -10.30
CA SER A 206 20.22 0.79 -10.56
C SER A 206 20.96 1.25 -9.31
N PRO A 207 22.01 0.55 -8.85
CA PRO A 207 22.85 1.06 -7.76
C PRO A 207 23.43 2.43 -8.16
N ARG A 208 23.35 3.41 -7.27
CA ARG A 208 24.02 4.70 -7.46
C ARG A 208 25.52 4.62 -7.24
#